data_AF-A0A7W3U1R2-F1
#
_entry.id   AF-A0A7W3U1R2-F1
#
_cell.length_a   1.000
_cell.length_b   1.000
_cell.length_c   1.000
_cell.angle_alpha   90.00
_cell.angle_beta   90.00
_cell.angle_gamma   90.00
#
_symmetry.space_group_name_H-M   'P 1'
#
loop_
_entity.id
_entity.type
_entity.pdbx_description
1 polymer ?
#
loop_
_entity_poly.entity_id
_entity_poly.type
_entity_poly.pdbx_seq_one_letter_code
_entity_poly.pdbx_strand_id
1 'polypeptide(L)'
;MIGRIAASLWLLALPSWAGATVLGDCSAAPQEALPDLPPPVTDWAALACTPDGHLLAPPPGGSWKFVTTLQAFVLPADFGQSTPQQAPAYFQDIQVQDIPLDHALARHAAAVLNDGLAPMDAPWQSARVVSLTNTLAQGVRLFVFEREAMRWGILCDWSGQQCSAGHRFMVLDVRDAVPAS
;
A
#
# COMPACT_ATOMS: atom_id res chain seq x y z
N MET A 1 46.36 -21.09 32.85
CA MET A 1 44.95 -21.19 32.43
C MET A 1 44.61 -19.91 31.67
N ILE A 2 44.56 -19.96 30.34
CA ILE A 2 44.28 -18.79 29.48
C ILE A 2 42.99 -19.12 28.74
N GLY A 3 41.88 -18.54 29.18
CA GLY A 3 40.56 -18.71 28.57
C GLY A 3 40.44 -17.82 27.33
N ARG A 4 40.24 -18.43 26.17
CA ARG A 4 39.91 -17.73 24.93
C ARG A 4 38.40 -17.51 24.89
N ILE A 5 37.97 -16.26 24.96
CA ILE A 5 36.59 -15.85 24.71
C ILE A 5 36.43 -15.72 23.20
N ALA A 6 35.67 -16.64 22.59
CA ALA A 6 35.27 -16.54 21.20
C ALA A 6 34.13 -15.53 21.09
N ALA A 7 34.42 -14.36 20.50
CA ALA A 7 33.41 -13.38 20.17
C ALA A 7 32.62 -13.84 18.93
N SER A 8 31.40 -14.30 19.15
CA SER A 8 30.46 -14.63 18.07
C SER A 8 29.94 -13.33 17.45
N LEU A 9 30.47 -12.98 16.28
CA LEU A 9 29.89 -11.96 15.40
C LEU A 9 28.60 -12.50 14.80
N TRP A 10 27.46 -12.05 15.31
CA TRP A 10 26.17 -12.20 14.66
C TRP A 10 26.11 -11.23 13.49
N LEU A 11 26.43 -11.75 12.30
CA LEU A 11 26.14 -11.07 11.03
C LEU A 11 24.61 -10.99 10.90
N LEU A 12 24.03 -9.85 11.25
CA LEU A 12 22.67 -9.49 10.89
C LEU A 12 22.62 -9.41 9.36
N ALA A 13 22.12 -10.47 8.73
CA ALA A 13 21.78 -10.45 7.32
C ALA A 13 20.67 -9.41 7.12
N LEU A 14 21.03 -8.25 6.61
CA LEU A 14 20.04 -7.29 6.13
C LEU A 14 19.29 -7.99 4.98
N PRO A 15 17.96 -8.15 5.06
CA PRO A 15 17.20 -8.63 3.92
C PRO A 15 17.48 -7.67 2.76
N SER A 16 17.98 -8.21 1.63
CA SER A 16 18.11 -7.47 0.38
C SER A 16 16.77 -7.57 -0.34
N TRP A 17 16.04 -6.47 -0.36
CA TRP A 17 14.70 -6.37 -0.95
C TRP A 17 14.85 -6.24 -2.48
N ALA A 18 15.22 -7.35 -3.15
CA ALA A 18 15.34 -7.38 -4.60
C ALA A 18 13.95 -7.57 -5.24
N GLY A 19 13.19 -6.48 -5.40
CA GLY A 19 11.88 -6.53 -6.04
C GLY A 19 11.11 -5.22 -6.17
N ALA A 20 11.73 -4.08 -5.87
CA ALA A 20 11.03 -2.79 -5.89
C ALA A 20 10.77 -2.29 -7.30
N THR A 21 9.51 -2.04 -7.63
CA THR A 21 9.14 -1.30 -8.84
C THR A 21 8.99 0.18 -8.48
N VAL A 22 10.03 0.95 -8.79
CA VAL A 22 10.01 2.41 -8.72
C VAL A 22 9.78 2.96 -10.13
N LEU A 23 8.82 3.87 -10.28
CA LEU A 23 8.44 4.46 -11.56
C LEU A 23 8.86 5.92 -11.62
N GLY A 24 9.63 6.30 -12.64
CA GLY A 24 10.12 7.66 -12.83
C GLY A 24 11.46 7.93 -12.15
N ASP A 25 11.84 9.22 -12.08
CA ASP A 25 13.07 9.68 -11.43
C ASP A 25 12.78 10.20 -10.03
N CYS A 26 13.32 9.51 -9.02
CA CYS A 26 13.17 9.86 -7.61
C CYS A 26 14.37 10.63 -7.06
N SER A 27 15.32 11.08 -7.90
CA SER A 27 16.53 11.78 -7.44
C SER A 27 16.24 13.10 -6.72
N ALA A 28 15.07 13.69 -6.93
CA ALA A 28 14.60 14.89 -6.25
C ALA A 28 13.91 14.63 -4.90
N ALA A 29 13.68 13.37 -4.53
CA ALA A 29 13.09 13.03 -3.24
C ALA A 29 14.06 13.34 -2.08
N PRO A 30 13.56 13.85 -0.94
CA PRO A 30 14.41 14.12 0.22
C PRO A 30 14.96 12.80 0.80
N GLN A 31 16.07 12.89 1.56
CA GLN A 31 16.78 11.70 2.04
C GLN A 31 15.92 10.79 2.93
N GLU A 32 14.98 11.38 3.67
CA GLU A 32 14.03 10.69 4.52
C GLU A 32 12.86 10.06 3.77
N ALA A 33 12.73 10.28 2.46
CA ALA A 33 11.69 9.64 1.66
C ALA A 33 11.98 8.14 1.50
N LEU A 34 10.90 7.37 1.49
CA LEU A 34 10.91 5.95 1.24
C LEU A 34 11.51 5.68 -0.16
N PRO A 35 12.62 4.92 -0.27
CA PRO A 35 13.26 4.69 -1.57
C PRO A 35 12.54 3.60 -2.38
N ASP A 36 11.81 2.70 -1.71
CA ASP A 36 11.16 1.55 -2.30
C ASP A 36 9.96 1.04 -1.48
N LEU A 37 9.13 0.19 -2.07
CA LEU A 37 8.06 -0.47 -1.34
C LEU A 37 8.52 -1.83 -0.78
N PRO A 38 8.02 -2.22 0.40
CA PRO A 38 8.23 -3.53 0.97
C PRO A 38 7.39 -4.63 0.27
N PRO A 39 7.88 -5.87 0.06
CA PRO A 39 6.99 -7.01 -0.13
C PRO A 39 6.04 -7.19 1.06
N PRO A 40 4.83 -7.72 0.82
CA PRO A 40 4.26 -8.08 -0.48
C PRO A 40 3.58 -6.89 -1.20
N VAL A 41 3.76 -5.65 -0.75
CA VAL A 41 3.13 -4.47 -1.36
C VAL A 41 3.61 -4.28 -2.80
N THR A 42 4.87 -4.61 -3.08
CA THR A 42 5.47 -4.61 -4.43
C THR A 42 4.74 -5.49 -5.44
N ASP A 43 3.96 -6.48 -5.01
CA ASP A 43 3.29 -7.42 -5.91
C ASP A 43 2.09 -6.78 -6.63
N TRP A 44 1.55 -5.71 -6.04
CA TRP A 44 0.33 -5.06 -6.52
C TRP A 44 0.38 -3.53 -6.51
N ALA A 45 1.46 -2.94 -5.97
CA ALA A 45 1.73 -1.51 -5.97
C ALA A 45 3.16 -1.21 -6.43
N ALA A 46 3.35 0.02 -6.91
CA ALA A 46 4.63 0.61 -7.25
C ALA A 46 4.70 2.01 -6.63
N LEU A 47 5.92 2.43 -6.28
CA LEU A 47 6.20 3.80 -5.87
C LEU A 47 6.50 4.61 -7.14
N ALA A 48 5.67 5.60 -7.46
CA ALA A 48 5.89 6.48 -8.59
C ALA A 48 6.33 7.86 -8.12
N CYS A 49 7.38 8.39 -8.75
CA CYS A 49 7.92 9.71 -8.48
C CYS A 49 7.46 10.70 -9.55
N THR A 50 6.85 11.79 -9.10
CA THR A 50 6.37 12.88 -9.95
C THR A 50 6.96 14.22 -9.49
N PRO A 51 6.83 15.29 -10.29
CA PRO A 51 7.21 16.64 -9.83
C PRO A 51 6.51 17.08 -8.55
N ASP A 52 5.33 16.52 -8.26
CA ASP A 52 4.49 16.87 -7.10
C ASP A 52 4.74 15.95 -5.89
N GLY A 53 5.66 14.97 -6.00
CA GLY A 53 6.05 14.06 -4.92
C GLY A 53 5.84 12.59 -5.24
N HIS A 54 5.60 11.78 -4.21
CA HIS A 54 5.34 10.34 -4.36
C HIS A 54 3.86 10.05 -4.64
N LEU A 55 3.61 9.04 -5.48
CA LEU A 55 2.33 8.36 -5.63
C LEU A 55 2.52 6.88 -5.33
N LEU A 56 1.54 6.27 -4.67
CA LEU A 56 1.36 4.83 -4.65
C LEU A 56 0.41 4.49 -5.80
N ALA A 57 0.90 3.70 -6.76
CA ALA A 57 0.24 3.43 -8.02
C ALA A 57 0.25 1.93 -8.35
N PRO A 58 -0.58 1.45 -9.28
CA PRO A 58 -0.41 0.09 -9.80
C PRO A 58 0.97 -0.09 -10.47
N PRO A 59 1.58 -1.28 -10.37
CA PRO A 59 2.79 -1.61 -11.11
C PRO A 59 2.49 -1.70 -12.62
N PRO A 60 3.51 -1.71 -13.49
CA PRO A 60 3.32 -1.95 -14.92
C PRO A 60 2.54 -3.25 -15.17
N GLY A 61 1.47 -3.16 -15.97
CA GLY A 61 0.55 -4.29 -16.18
C GLY A 61 -0.47 -4.51 -15.06
N GLY A 62 -0.51 -3.64 -14.05
CA GLY A 62 -1.59 -3.57 -13.07
C GLY A 62 -2.56 -2.41 -13.35
N SER A 63 -3.74 -2.46 -12.74
CA SER A 63 -4.69 -1.34 -12.75
C SER A 63 -5.44 -1.24 -11.42
N TRP A 64 -5.50 -0.05 -10.84
CA TRP A 64 -6.36 0.21 -9.69
C TRP A 64 -7.55 1.06 -10.13
N LYS A 65 -8.76 0.63 -9.76
CA LYS A 65 -10.00 1.28 -10.17
C LYS A 65 -10.89 1.56 -8.99
N PHE A 66 -11.45 2.76 -8.89
CA PHE A 66 -12.51 3.01 -7.92
C PHE A 66 -13.69 2.08 -8.19
N VAL A 67 -14.24 1.47 -7.13
CA VAL A 67 -15.37 0.54 -7.24
C VAL A 67 -16.61 1.23 -7.82
N THR A 68 -16.84 2.48 -7.46
CA THR A 68 -18.06 3.22 -7.81
C THR A 68 -18.03 3.80 -9.23
N THR A 69 -16.87 4.28 -9.69
CA THR A 69 -16.77 5.04 -10.95
C THR A 69 -15.99 4.29 -12.03
N LEU A 70 -15.26 3.23 -11.68
CA LEU A 70 -14.29 2.54 -12.53
C LEU A 70 -13.17 3.46 -13.09
N GLN A 71 -13.03 4.67 -12.54
CA GLN A 71 -11.93 5.57 -12.85
C GLN A 71 -10.64 5.05 -12.20
N ALA A 72 -9.50 5.45 -12.77
CA ALA A 72 -8.20 5.09 -12.22
C ALA A 72 -8.04 5.63 -10.79
N PHE A 73 -7.49 4.80 -9.92
CA PHE A 73 -7.12 5.18 -8.57
C PHE A 73 -5.60 5.16 -8.44
N VAL A 74 -5.05 6.22 -7.84
CA VAL A 74 -3.69 6.30 -7.32
C VAL A 74 -3.78 7.03 -5.98
N LEU A 75 -2.87 6.73 -5.07
CA LEU A 75 -2.81 7.40 -3.77
C LEU A 75 -1.62 8.36 -3.75
N PRO A 76 -1.82 9.67 -3.89
CA PRO A 76 -0.74 10.62 -3.71
C PRO A 76 -0.31 10.69 -2.24
N ALA A 77 0.98 10.97 -2.01
CA ALA A 77 1.54 11.04 -0.67
C ALA A 77 1.00 12.20 0.16
N ASP A 78 0.45 13.25 -0.46
CA ASP A 78 -0.27 14.35 0.21
C ASP A 78 -1.71 13.97 0.60
N PHE A 79 -2.15 12.75 0.26
CA PHE A 79 -3.49 12.23 0.48
C PHE A 79 -4.61 13.08 -0.13
N GLY A 80 -4.33 13.76 -1.25
CA GLY A 80 -5.29 14.59 -1.98
C GLY A 80 -5.50 15.97 -1.37
N GLN A 81 -4.58 16.42 -0.51
CA GLN A 81 -4.63 17.74 0.13
C GLN A 81 -3.85 18.82 -0.63
N SER A 82 -3.30 18.53 -1.82
CA SER A 82 -2.53 19.49 -2.60
C SER A 82 -3.32 20.77 -2.89
N THR A 83 -2.72 21.88 -2.48
CA THR A 83 -3.00 23.21 -3.03
C THR A 83 -1.82 23.64 -3.90
N PRO A 84 -2.01 24.53 -4.90
CA PRO A 84 -0.93 24.93 -5.82
C PRO A 84 0.32 25.53 -5.15
N GLN A 85 0.24 25.91 -3.87
CA GLN A 85 1.34 26.49 -3.11
C GLN A 85 2.00 25.50 -2.14
N GLN A 86 1.52 24.26 -2.05
CA GLN A 86 2.01 23.29 -1.09
C GLN A 86 3.30 22.61 -1.59
N ALA A 87 4.24 22.39 -0.68
CA ALA A 87 5.46 21.65 -1.00
C ALA A 87 5.11 20.21 -1.40
N PRO A 88 5.89 19.60 -2.31
CA PRO A 88 5.76 18.17 -2.65
C PRO A 88 5.79 17.29 -1.40
N ALA A 89 4.95 16.25 -1.40
CA ALA A 89 4.89 15.28 -0.30
C ALA A 89 5.49 13.95 -0.74
N TYR A 90 6.22 13.31 0.16
CA TYR A 90 6.85 12.01 -0.10
C TYR A 90 6.43 11.03 0.99
N PHE A 91 6.17 9.77 0.63
CA PHE A 91 6.05 8.72 1.65
C PHE A 91 7.37 8.62 2.42
N GLN A 92 7.30 8.56 3.74
CA GLN A 92 8.46 8.48 4.63
C GLN A 92 8.55 7.12 5.34
N ASP A 93 7.40 6.56 5.73
CA ASP A 93 7.34 5.24 6.35
C ASP A 93 6.17 4.43 5.80
N ILE A 94 6.35 3.11 5.79
CA ILE A 94 5.34 2.13 5.42
C ILE A 94 5.43 0.92 6.32
N GLN A 95 4.28 0.56 6.91
CA GLN A 95 4.15 -0.60 7.77
C GLN A 95 3.09 -1.52 7.22
N VAL A 96 3.44 -2.81 7.08
CA VAL A 96 2.56 -3.83 6.51
C VAL A 96 2.25 -4.85 7.59
N GLN A 97 0.96 -5.10 7.81
CA GLN A 97 0.51 -6.08 8.77
C GLN A 97 -0.71 -6.82 8.24
N ASP A 98 -0.65 -8.15 8.20
CA ASP A 98 -1.83 -8.97 7.98
C ASP A 98 -2.56 -9.15 9.33
N ILE A 99 -3.84 -8.78 9.37
CA ILE A 99 -4.71 -8.96 10.54
C ILE A 99 -5.92 -9.83 10.17
N PRO A 100 -6.34 -10.75 11.06
CA PRO A 100 -7.52 -11.58 10.84
C PRO A 100 -8.81 -10.75 10.81
N LEU A 101 -9.85 -11.24 10.13
CA LEU A 101 -11.12 -10.54 10.04
C LEU A 101 -11.81 -10.39 11.40
N ASP A 102 -11.50 -11.20 12.42
CA ASP A 102 -12.04 -11.01 13.77
C ASP A 102 -11.45 -9.78 14.50
N HIS A 103 -10.39 -9.16 13.97
CA HIS A 103 -9.85 -7.90 14.45
C HIS A 103 -10.84 -6.75 14.17
N ALA A 104 -11.06 -5.87 15.15
CA ALA A 104 -12.09 -4.82 15.07
C ALA A 104 -11.88 -3.87 13.86
N LEU A 105 -10.64 -3.47 13.58
CA LEU A 105 -10.31 -2.64 12.41
C LEU A 105 -10.63 -3.36 11.08
N ALA A 106 -10.29 -4.64 10.96
CA ALA A 106 -10.56 -5.40 9.76
C ALA A 106 -12.06 -5.57 9.53
N ARG A 107 -12.84 -5.90 10.58
CA ARG A 107 -14.30 -5.96 10.50
C ARG A 107 -14.90 -4.64 10.04
N HIS A 108 -14.45 -3.53 10.64
CA HIS A 108 -14.97 -2.21 10.29
C HIS A 108 -14.69 -1.87 8.83
N ALA A 109 -13.44 -1.98 8.39
CA ALA A 109 -13.05 -1.71 7.01
C ALA A 109 -13.79 -2.62 6.01
N ALA A 110 -13.94 -3.91 6.32
CA ALA A 110 -14.69 -4.86 5.51
C ALA A 110 -16.18 -4.49 5.40
N ALA A 111 -16.80 -4.04 6.50
CA ALA A 111 -18.19 -3.61 6.50
C ALA A 111 -18.40 -2.39 5.59
N VAL A 112 -17.53 -1.37 5.69
CA VAL A 112 -17.61 -0.17 4.83
C VAL A 112 -17.28 -0.51 3.37
N LEU A 113 -16.32 -1.41 3.13
CA LEU A 113 -16.00 -1.88 1.78
C LEU A 113 -17.22 -2.53 1.12
N ASN A 114 -17.89 -3.43 1.84
CA ASN A 114 -19.02 -4.22 1.34
C ASN A 114 -20.34 -3.44 1.30
N ASP A 115 -20.42 -2.27 1.91
CA ASP A 115 -21.67 -1.49 1.97
C ASP A 115 -22.17 -1.10 0.58
N GLY A 116 -23.41 -1.45 0.26
CA GLY A 116 -24.01 -1.23 -1.05
C GLY A 116 -23.47 -2.12 -2.19
N LEU A 117 -22.60 -3.09 -1.89
CA LEU A 117 -22.21 -4.13 -2.84
C LEU A 117 -23.15 -5.33 -2.74
N ALA A 118 -23.26 -6.11 -3.82
CA ALA A 118 -23.97 -7.38 -3.77
C ALA A 118 -23.34 -8.29 -2.69
N PRO A 119 -24.15 -9.07 -1.95
CA PRO A 119 -23.61 -10.05 -1.01
C PRO A 119 -22.59 -10.94 -1.70
N MET A 120 -21.44 -11.11 -1.06
CA MET A 120 -20.43 -12.04 -1.54
C MET A 120 -20.71 -13.44 -1.03
N ASP A 121 -20.53 -14.44 -1.88
CA ASP A 121 -20.75 -15.85 -1.54
C ASP A 121 -19.77 -16.36 -0.46
N ALA A 122 -18.59 -15.76 -0.35
CA ALA A 122 -17.58 -16.09 0.65
C ALA A 122 -17.08 -14.82 1.38
N PRO A 123 -17.07 -14.78 2.72
CA PRO A 123 -16.56 -13.64 3.45
C PRO A 123 -15.03 -13.50 3.28
N TRP A 124 -14.52 -12.29 3.51
CA TRP A 124 -13.08 -12.06 3.66
C TRP A 124 -12.55 -12.87 4.85
N GLN A 125 -11.26 -13.24 4.83
CA GLN A 125 -10.64 -13.98 5.94
C GLN A 125 -9.71 -13.10 6.77
N SER A 126 -9.02 -12.18 6.11
CA SER A 126 -8.06 -11.26 6.70
C SER A 126 -8.02 -9.96 5.89
N ALA A 127 -7.38 -8.95 6.46
CA ALA A 127 -7.00 -7.72 5.78
C ALA A 127 -5.49 -7.53 5.89
N ARG A 128 -4.86 -7.17 4.77
CA ARG A 128 -3.52 -6.58 4.78
C ARG A 128 -3.66 -5.10 5.03
N VAL A 129 -3.17 -4.64 6.17
CA VAL A 129 -3.13 -3.23 6.54
C VAL A 129 -1.80 -2.65 6.10
N VAL A 130 -1.86 -1.61 5.25
CA VAL A 130 -0.71 -0.82 4.84
C VAL A 130 -0.87 0.56 5.47
N SER A 131 -0.08 0.83 6.51
CA SER A 131 -0.03 2.13 7.17
C SER A 131 1.05 2.97 6.50
N LEU A 132 0.69 4.15 6.00
CA LEU A 132 1.57 5.06 5.27
C LEU A 132 1.66 6.38 6.02
N THR A 133 2.87 6.93 6.14
CA THR A 133 3.09 8.31 6.58
C THR A 133 3.88 9.09 5.54
N ASN A 134 3.75 10.41 5.57
CA ASN A 134 4.43 11.30 4.63
C ASN A 134 5.37 12.30 5.34
N THR A 135 6.17 13.01 4.54
CA THR A 135 7.06 14.09 4.98
C THR A 135 6.33 15.31 5.57
N LEU A 136 5.00 15.36 5.49
CA LEU A 136 4.15 16.37 6.12
C LEU A 136 3.59 15.91 7.47
N ALA A 137 4.08 14.79 8.02
CA ALA A 137 3.63 14.18 9.27
C ALA A 137 2.14 13.80 9.28
N GLN A 138 1.57 13.50 8.11
CA GLN A 138 0.23 12.95 7.96
C GLN A 138 0.32 11.44 7.74
N GLY A 139 -0.79 10.73 7.98
CA GLY A 139 -0.85 9.30 7.73
C GLY A 139 -2.24 8.78 7.42
N VAL A 140 -2.27 7.67 6.69
CA VAL A 140 -3.48 6.94 6.28
C VAL A 140 -3.26 5.44 6.42
N ARG A 141 -4.33 4.68 6.34
CA ARG A 141 -4.30 3.22 6.26
C ARG A 141 -5.06 2.73 5.04
N LEU A 142 -4.42 1.88 4.26
CA LEU A 142 -5.09 1.05 3.27
C LEU A 142 -5.40 -0.30 3.89
N PHE A 143 -6.64 -0.74 3.78
CA PHE A 143 -7.01 -2.12 4.08
C PHE A 143 -7.23 -2.84 2.75
N VAL A 144 -6.39 -3.82 2.46
CA VAL A 144 -6.46 -4.65 1.25
C VAL A 144 -6.94 -6.04 1.62
N PHE A 145 -8.03 -6.46 1.01
CA PHE A 145 -8.64 -7.78 1.16
C PHE A 145 -8.36 -8.59 -0.09
N GLU A 146 -7.84 -9.79 0.09
CA GLU A 146 -7.46 -10.68 -1.01
C GLU A 146 -8.31 -11.94 -0.97
N ARG A 147 -8.80 -12.38 -2.13
CA ARG A 147 -9.46 -13.68 -2.32
C ARG A 147 -9.18 -14.17 -3.72
N GLU A 148 -8.55 -15.34 -3.82
CA GLU A 148 -8.12 -15.92 -5.11
C GLU A 148 -7.29 -14.89 -5.91
N ALA A 149 -7.70 -14.55 -7.13
CA ALA A 149 -7.06 -13.55 -7.98
C ALA A 149 -7.59 -12.12 -7.76
N MET A 150 -8.57 -11.92 -6.87
CA MET A 150 -9.19 -10.62 -6.65
C MET A 150 -8.61 -9.92 -5.42
N ARG A 151 -8.30 -8.64 -5.58
CA ARG A 151 -7.88 -7.76 -4.49
C ARG A 151 -8.75 -6.51 -4.46
N TRP A 152 -9.26 -6.20 -3.27
CA TRP A 152 -10.13 -5.06 -3.02
C TRP A 152 -9.53 -4.23 -1.90
N GLY A 153 -9.62 -2.92 -2.01
CA GLY A 153 -9.01 -1.99 -1.07
C GLY A 153 -9.97 -0.91 -0.62
N ILE A 154 -9.73 -0.40 0.59
CA ILE A 154 -10.38 0.81 1.08
C ILE A 154 -9.37 1.69 1.83
N LEU A 155 -9.44 2.99 1.58
CA LEU A 155 -8.66 4.00 2.30
C LEU A 155 -9.41 4.44 3.56
N CYS A 156 -8.69 4.44 4.68
CA CYS A 156 -9.15 4.96 5.95
C CYS A 156 -8.12 5.96 6.53
N ASP A 157 -8.56 6.74 7.49
CA ASP A 157 -7.69 7.59 8.30
C ASP A 157 -6.65 6.77 9.09
N TRP A 158 -5.70 7.46 9.73
CA TRP A 158 -4.67 6.82 10.53
C TRP A 158 -5.21 5.91 11.64
N SER A 159 -6.35 6.28 12.25
CA SER A 159 -6.97 5.44 13.30
C SER A 159 -7.58 4.15 12.74
N GLY A 160 -7.92 4.13 11.45
CA GLY A 160 -8.67 3.05 10.79
C GLY A 160 -10.15 3.00 11.19
N GLN A 161 -10.66 4.06 11.81
CA GLN A 161 -12.07 4.18 12.23
C GLN A 161 -12.90 5.02 11.26
N GLN A 162 -12.26 5.81 10.40
CA GLN A 162 -12.93 6.62 9.39
C GLN A 162 -12.50 6.16 8.02
N CYS A 163 -13.27 5.22 7.46
CA CYS A 163 -13.06 4.71 6.11
C CYS A 163 -13.93 5.46 5.10
N SER A 164 -13.37 5.84 3.96
CA SER A 164 -14.10 6.54 2.91
C SER A 164 -14.74 5.55 1.93
N ALA A 165 -16.06 5.49 1.91
CA ALA A 165 -16.79 4.73 0.89
C ALA A 165 -16.52 5.21 -0.54
N GLY A 166 -16.09 6.48 -0.71
CA GLY A 166 -15.66 7.03 -2.00
C GLY A 166 -14.27 6.57 -2.44
N HIS A 167 -13.45 6.07 -1.51
CA HIS A 167 -12.09 5.58 -1.78
C HIS A 167 -11.99 4.05 -1.66
N ARG A 168 -13.05 3.35 -2.07
CA ARG A 168 -13.02 1.90 -2.31
C ARG A 168 -12.46 1.65 -3.70
N PHE A 169 -11.54 0.70 -3.82
CA PHE A 169 -10.90 0.40 -5.09
C PHE A 169 -10.70 -1.10 -5.29
N MET A 170 -10.59 -1.52 -6.54
CA MET A 170 -10.18 -2.85 -6.95
C MET A 170 -8.75 -2.79 -7.47
N VAL A 171 -7.98 -3.81 -7.19
CA VAL A 171 -6.64 -4.02 -7.71
C VAL A 171 -6.73 -5.15 -8.73
N LEU A 172 -6.46 -4.82 -9.98
CA LEU A 172 -6.59 -5.70 -11.13
C LEU A 172 -5.19 -5.99 -11.69
N ASP A 173 -4.91 -7.27 -11.95
CA ASP A 173 -3.76 -7.66 -12.75
C ASP A 173 -4.21 -7.82 -14.21
N VAL A 174 -3.72 -6.96 -15.10
CA VAL A 174 -4.09 -7.04 -16.53
C VAL A 174 -3.12 -7.91 -17.32
N ARG A 175 -2.05 -8.42 -16.70
CA ARG A 175 -1.15 -9.40 -17.32
C ARG A 175 -1.85 -10.74 -17.49
N ASP A 176 -2.71 -11.08 -16.53
CA ASP A 176 -3.50 -12.32 -16.53
C ASP A 176 -4.67 -12.30 -17.54
N ALA A 177 -4.97 -11.13 -18.11
CA ALA A 177 -6.06 -10.95 -19.08
C ALA A 177 -5.63 -11.24 -20.54
N VAL A 178 -4.35 -11.49 -20.80
CA VAL A 178 -3.86 -11.90 -22.12
C VAL A 178 -3.81 -13.44 -22.15
N PRO A 179 -4.73 -14.12 -22.86
CA PRO A 179 -4.57 -15.55 -23.07
C PRO A 179 -3.25 -15.79 -23.81
N ALA A 180 -2.45 -16.73 -23.31
CA ALA A 180 -1.23 -17.16 -23.98
C ALA A 180 -1.59 -17.55 -25.43
N SER A 181 -1.14 -16.73 -26.38
CA SER A 181 -1.28 -16.97 -27.82
C SER A 181 -0.29 -18.00 -28.31
#